data_AF-A0A388K976-F1
#
_entry.id   AF-A0A388K976-F1
#
_cell.length_a   1.000
_cell.length_b   1.000
_cell.length_c   1.000
_cell.angle_alpha   90.00
_cell.angle_beta   90.00
_cell.angle_gamma   90.00
#
_symmetry.space_group_name_H-M   'P 1'
#
loop_
_entity.id
_entity.type
_entity.pdbx_description
1 polymer ?
#
loop_
_entity_poly.entity_id
_entity_poly.type
_entity_poly.pdbx_seq_one_letter_code
_entity_poly.pdbx_strand_id
1 'polypeptide(L)'
;MSLSASSGWLDFRNSGVSGRSRREEKDRRREEDDRRLREEQNRIMKEEEKKRLEEEEAREAEKEARMARLINSKMEELDKQHQARTEEESKKIWKEIEKAISDPVHSKKSKEMVIDVADNRKRGQLEMEGSPPFQPANGKPRATGPTKNVGATFSGIDAGLLLMEIDNVKRSQDSQANVMRRVMDLVEKLSASITSIPVSAPGPATSDPPLSSHPPPPPSSSAPPQRSTNPPPPHPPPPPPPPSPPPPPPPPPSPPPPPPSPPPPPPSVDNRKKVSGSEACSSRGKSVDKTPGVNRFSARLADMFASVAGNQVRRRRSLSPPRRSLGDEPLGFNRVIPGKKAAVASSGKDGCVRYVEDLKKKLLNKTKYQLESLCKADNIKYFNKKQASTDLAEIRARGAYGDQSEDNGLDNIDADIQEENPS
;
A
#
# COMPACT_ATOMS: atom_id res chain seq x y z
N MET A 1 -45.26 -22.68 93.07
CA MET A 1 -45.79 -22.06 91.84
C MET A 1 -44.62 -21.51 91.06
N SER A 2 -44.17 -22.26 90.06
CA SER A 2 -42.95 -21.98 89.32
C SER A 2 -43.14 -22.44 87.88
N LEU A 3 -42.40 -21.77 86.98
CA LEU A 3 -42.16 -22.09 85.57
C LEU A 3 -43.27 -21.70 84.57
N SER A 4 -42.94 -20.74 83.69
CA SER A 4 -43.00 -20.85 82.21
C SER A 4 -43.37 -19.51 81.55
N ALA A 5 -42.36 -18.71 81.19
CA ALA A 5 -42.49 -17.61 80.21
C ALA A 5 -41.10 -17.03 79.86
N SER A 6 -40.30 -17.70 79.02
CA SER A 6 -39.12 -17.07 78.36
C SER A 6 -38.59 -17.93 77.22
N SER A 7 -39.27 -17.93 76.08
CA SER A 7 -38.74 -18.52 74.84
C SER A 7 -39.57 -18.07 73.63
N GLY A 8 -39.44 -16.80 73.21
CA GLY A 8 -40.22 -16.30 72.06
C GLY A 8 -39.75 -15.01 71.39
N TRP A 9 -38.46 -14.63 71.47
CA TRP A 9 -37.98 -13.35 70.90
C TRP A 9 -36.67 -13.44 70.09
N LEU A 10 -36.27 -14.62 69.59
CA LEU A 10 -34.98 -14.76 68.89
C LEU A 10 -35.01 -14.94 67.35
N ASP A 11 -36.18 -14.98 66.69
CA ASP A 11 -36.20 -15.31 65.24
C ASP A 11 -36.35 -14.12 64.26
N PHE A 12 -36.43 -12.87 64.73
CA PHE A 12 -36.67 -11.73 63.82
C PHE A 12 -35.41 -11.03 63.27
N ARG A 13 -34.20 -11.53 63.54
CA ARG A 13 -32.95 -10.85 63.16
C ARG A 13 -32.27 -11.35 61.88
N ASN A 14 -32.81 -12.37 61.20
CA ASN A 14 -32.13 -12.98 60.04
C ASN A 14 -32.66 -12.56 58.65
N SER A 15 -33.68 -11.71 58.56
CA SER A 15 -34.30 -11.31 57.27
C SER A 15 -33.58 -10.15 56.54
N GLY A 16 -32.58 -9.52 57.17
CA GLY A 16 -31.89 -8.34 56.62
C GLY A 16 -30.80 -8.62 55.57
N VAL A 17 -30.38 -9.87 55.42
CA VAL A 17 -29.29 -10.25 54.51
C VAL A 17 -29.77 -10.43 53.05
N SER A 18 -31.05 -10.75 52.86
CA SER A 18 -31.68 -10.96 51.55
C SER A 18 -31.74 -9.67 50.68
N GLY A 19 -31.91 -8.50 51.30
CA GLY A 19 -32.06 -7.23 50.57
C GLY A 19 -30.79 -6.73 49.90
N ARG A 20 -29.60 -6.97 50.49
CA ARG A 20 -28.31 -6.59 49.88
C ARG A 20 -28.01 -7.43 48.65
N SER A 21 -28.23 -8.74 48.76
CA SER A 21 -28.05 -9.68 47.64
C SER A 21 -28.91 -9.31 46.43
N ARG A 22 -30.15 -8.85 46.65
CA ARG A 22 -31.05 -8.43 45.55
C ARG A 22 -30.61 -7.13 44.87
N ARG A 23 -29.92 -6.23 45.58
CA ARG A 23 -29.37 -4.99 45.00
C ARG A 23 -28.09 -5.27 44.21
N GLU A 24 -27.19 -6.06 44.76
CA GLU A 24 -25.95 -6.50 44.08
C GLU A 24 -26.27 -7.26 42.78
N GLU A 25 -27.29 -8.12 42.81
CA GLU A 25 -27.76 -8.83 41.62
C GLU A 25 -28.28 -7.89 40.51
N LYS A 26 -28.97 -6.80 40.88
CA LYS A 26 -29.45 -5.81 39.91
C LYS A 26 -28.32 -4.97 39.33
N ASP A 27 -27.28 -4.70 40.11
CA ASP A 27 -26.10 -3.97 39.65
C ASP A 27 -25.27 -4.85 38.71
N ARG A 28 -25.11 -6.14 39.03
CA ARG A 28 -24.46 -7.13 38.16
C ARG A 28 -25.14 -7.24 36.78
N ARG A 29 -26.47 -7.22 36.72
CA ARG A 29 -27.21 -7.22 35.44
C ARG A 29 -26.99 -5.95 34.62
N ARG A 30 -26.95 -4.79 35.27
CA ARG A 30 -26.66 -3.52 34.59
C ARG A 30 -25.24 -3.48 34.04
N GLU A 31 -24.26 -3.94 34.80
CA GLU A 31 -22.87 -4.04 34.33
C GLU A 31 -22.72 -5.02 33.16
N GLU A 32 -23.47 -6.13 33.18
CA GLU A 32 -23.47 -7.09 32.09
C GLU A 32 -24.14 -6.55 30.81
N ASP A 33 -25.25 -5.83 30.93
CA ASP A 33 -25.89 -5.14 29.81
C ASP A 33 -24.98 -4.04 29.23
N ASP A 34 -24.32 -3.26 30.09
CA ASP A 34 -23.34 -2.24 29.67
C ASP A 34 -22.09 -2.86 29.02
N ARG A 35 -21.69 -4.07 29.44
CA ARG A 35 -20.62 -4.84 28.80
C ARG A 35 -21.05 -5.30 27.40
N ARG A 36 -22.26 -5.85 27.27
CA ARG A 36 -22.82 -6.28 25.97
C ARG A 36 -22.94 -5.13 24.98
N LEU A 37 -23.41 -3.96 25.43
CA LEU A 37 -23.54 -2.79 24.57
C LEU A 37 -22.17 -2.28 24.08
N ARG A 38 -21.15 -2.30 24.94
CA ARG A 38 -19.77 -1.95 24.55
C ARG A 38 -19.17 -2.96 23.58
N GLU A 39 -19.40 -4.24 23.79
CA GLU A 39 -18.97 -5.30 22.86
C GLU A 39 -19.67 -5.17 21.50
N GLU A 40 -20.97 -4.86 21.48
CA GLU A 40 -21.74 -4.65 20.27
C GLU A 40 -21.28 -3.40 19.49
N GLN A 41 -21.04 -2.28 20.18
CA GLN A 41 -20.44 -1.10 19.53
C GLN A 41 -19.04 -1.38 18.98
N ASN A 42 -18.22 -2.14 19.70
CA ASN A 42 -16.91 -2.57 19.21
C ASN A 42 -17.04 -3.49 17.99
N ARG A 43 -18.07 -4.34 17.94
CA ARG A 43 -18.34 -5.20 16.79
C ARG A 43 -18.72 -4.37 15.56
N ILE A 44 -19.62 -3.40 15.75
CA ILE A 44 -20.04 -2.48 14.67
C ILE A 44 -18.85 -1.67 14.15
N MET A 45 -18.02 -1.11 15.05
CA MET A 45 -16.84 -0.34 14.66
C MET A 45 -15.83 -1.18 13.87
N LYS A 46 -15.59 -2.43 14.29
CA LYS A 46 -14.71 -3.37 13.56
C LYS A 46 -15.28 -3.76 12.19
N GLU A 47 -16.60 -3.95 12.11
CA GLU A 47 -17.28 -4.29 10.86
C GLU A 47 -17.23 -3.12 9.88
N GLU A 48 -17.40 -1.88 10.36
CA GLU A 48 -17.27 -0.66 9.56
C GLU A 48 -15.83 -0.43 9.08
N GLU A 49 -14.84 -0.66 9.95
CA GLU A 49 -13.43 -0.57 9.57
C GLU A 49 -13.06 -1.63 8.52
N LYS A 50 -13.53 -2.87 8.70
CA LYS A 50 -13.36 -3.94 7.71
C LYS A 50 -13.99 -3.57 6.36
N LYS A 51 -15.21 -3.02 6.39
CA LYS A 51 -15.91 -2.58 5.18
C LYS A 51 -15.16 -1.47 4.46
N ARG A 52 -14.54 -0.54 5.19
CA ARG A 52 -13.73 0.53 4.62
C ARG A 52 -12.47 -0.02 3.94
N LEU A 53 -11.81 -1.02 4.53
CA LEU A 53 -10.66 -1.70 3.92
C LEU A 53 -11.04 -2.44 2.63
N GLU A 54 -12.15 -3.16 2.65
CA GLU A 54 -12.66 -3.88 1.47
C GLU A 54 -13.02 -2.92 0.32
N GLU A 55 -13.61 -1.76 0.62
CA GLU A 55 -13.87 -0.72 -0.40
C GLU A 55 -12.58 -0.11 -0.96
N GLU A 56 -11.55 0.08 -0.11
CA GLU A 56 -10.25 0.58 -0.53
C GLU A 56 -9.52 -0.43 -1.44
N GLU A 57 -9.57 -1.72 -1.09
CA GLU A 57 -9.06 -2.83 -1.90
C GLU A 57 -9.79 -2.94 -3.24
N ALA A 58 -11.13 -2.83 -3.24
CA ALA A 58 -11.91 -2.82 -4.48
C ALA A 58 -11.52 -1.64 -5.40
N ARG A 59 -11.24 -0.47 -4.84
CA ARG A 59 -10.77 0.70 -5.59
C ARG A 59 -9.36 0.50 -6.16
N GLU A 60 -8.52 -0.28 -5.48
CA GLU A 60 -7.19 -0.64 -5.98
C GLU A 60 -7.27 -1.68 -7.10
N ALA A 61 -8.07 -2.73 -6.91
CA ALA A 61 -8.35 -3.74 -7.94
C ALA A 61 -8.95 -3.11 -9.21
N GLU A 62 -9.80 -2.09 -9.09
CA GLU A 62 -10.34 -1.37 -10.24
C GLU A 62 -9.26 -0.59 -11.01
N LYS A 63 -8.33 0.06 -10.30
CA LYS A 63 -7.19 0.77 -10.93
C LYS A 63 -6.28 -0.21 -11.65
N GLU A 64 -5.99 -1.35 -11.03
CA GLU A 64 -5.20 -2.42 -11.63
C GLU A 64 -5.88 -2.98 -12.88
N ALA A 65 -7.18 -3.30 -12.79
CA ALA A 65 -7.96 -3.77 -13.94
C ALA A 65 -8.00 -2.76 -15.10
N ARG A 66 -7.96 -1.46 -14.80
CA ARG A 66 -7.86 -0.41 -15.82
C ARG A 66 -6.49 -0.40 -16.49
N MET A 67 -5.42 -0.55 -15.71
CA MET A 67 -4.05 -0.62 -16.25
C MET A 67 -3.85 -1.89 -17.09
N ALA A 68 -4.35 -3.04 -16.63
CA ALA A 68 -4.32 -4.30 -17.36
C ALA A 68 -5.06 -4.19 -18.70
N ARG A 69 -6.22 -3.52 -18.74
CA ARG A 69 -6.95 -3.24 -19.99
C ARG A 69 -6.14 -2.40 -20.97
N LEU A 70 -5.41 -1.40 -20.46
CA LEU A 70 -4.55 -0.56 -21.31
C LEU A 70 -3.37 -1.35 -21.90
N ILE A 71 -2.74 -2.20 -21.10
CA ILE A 71 -1.62 -3.05 -21.53
C ILE A 71 -2.10 -4.07 -22.57
N ASN A 72 -3.22 -4.76 -22.32
CA ASN A 72 -3.78 -5.72 -23.26
C ASN A 72 -4.18 -5.03 -24.58
N SER A 73 -4.77 -3.84 -24.52
CA SER A 73 -5.10 -3.07 -25.72
C SER A 73 -3.86 -2.68 -26.54
N LYS A 74 -2.76 -2.30 -25.87
CA LYS A 74 -1.47 -1.98 -26.52
C LYS A 74 -0.84 -3.22 -27.16
N MET A 75 -0.92 -4.36 -26.49
CA MET A 75 -0.40 -5.63 -27.01
C MET A 75 -1.17 -6.05 -28.27
N GLU A 76 -2.50 -5.98 -28.22
CA GLU A 76 -3.35 -6.30 -29.37
C GLU A 76 -3.11 -5.36 -30.57
N GLU A 77 -2.84 -4.08 -30.32
CA GLU A 77 -2.47 -3.12 -31.36
C GLU A 77 -1.12 -3.45 -32.01
N LEU A 78 -0.11 -3.83 -31.21
CA LEU A 78 1.20 -4.25 -31.73
C LEU A 78 1.10 -5.54 -32.55
N ASP A 79 0.30 -6.52 -32.10
CA ASP A 79 0.07 -7.76 -32.85
C ASP A 79 -0.62 -7.47 -34.19
N LYS A 80 -1.62 -6.57 -34.21
CA LYS A 80 -2.26 -6.12 -35.46
C LYS A 80 -1.26 -5.44 -36.40
N GLN A 81 -0.36 -4.60 -35.88
CA GLN A 81 0.68 -3.96 -36.70
C GLN A 81 1.66 -4.99 -37.27
N HIS A 82 2.08 -5.96 -36.47
CA HIS A 82 2.95 -7.04 -36.92
C HIS A 82 2.26 -7.87 -38.01
N GLN A 83 1.01 -8.25 -37.78
CA GLN A 83 0.22 -8.99 -38.76
C GLN A 83 0.05 -8.20 -40.08
N ALA A 84 -0.28 -6.91 -40.00
CA ALA A 84 -0.38 -6.05 -41.19
C ALA A 84 0.93 -5.98 -41.99
N ARG A 85 2.09 -5.84 -41.32
CA ARG A 85 3.41 -5.88 -41.98
C ARG A 85 3.67 -7.22 -42.66
N THR A 86 3.38 -8.34 -41.98
CA THR A 86 3.57 -9.67 -42.56
C THR A 86 2.66 -9.91 -43.78
N GLU A 87 1.43 -9.38 -43.77
CA GLU A 87 0.53 -9.47 -44.91
C GLU A 87 0.97 -8.59 -46.09
N GLU A 88 1.53 -7.41 -45.83
CA GLU A 88 2.10 -6.54 -46.87
C GLU A 88 3.34 -7.16 -47.52
N GLU A 89 4.23 -7.75 -46.72
CA GLU A 89 5.40 -8.47 -47.20
C GLU A 89 4.99 -9.71 -48.02
N SER A 90 4.02 -10.49 -47.52
CA SER A 90 3.47 -11.64 -48.24
C SER A 90 2.85 -11.21 -49.58
N LYS A 91 2.04 -10.15 -49.61
CA LYS A 91 1.48 -9.58 -50.84
C LYS A 91 2.57 -9.12 -51.82
N LYS A 92 3.66 -8.55 -51.32
CA LYS A 92 4.81 -8.13 -52.15
C LYS A 92 5.49 -9.34 -52.79
N ILE A 93 5.72 -10.41 -52.02
CA ILE A 93 6.28 -11.67 -52.52
C ILE A 93 5.38 -12.26 -53.61
N TRP A 94 4.06 -12.32 -53.40
CA TRP A 94 3.12 -12.82 -54.41
C TRP A 94 3.11 -12.00 -55.70
N LYS A 95 3.16 -10.66 -55.61
CA LYS A 95 3.27 -9.79 -56.79
C LYS A 95 4.59 -9.98 -57.54
N GLU A 96 5.68 -10.22 -56.83
CA GLU A 96 6.99 -10.49 -57.44
C GLU A 96 7.00 -11.84 -58.17
N ILE A 97 6.35 -12.86 -57.60
CA ILE A 97 6.13 -14.16 -58.25
C ILE A 97 5.24 -14.01 -59.51
N GLU A 98 4.12 -13.29 -59.40
CA GLU A 98 3.20 -13.07 -60.53
C GLU A 98 3.90 -12.33 -61.69
N LYS A 99 4.68 -11.28 -61.36
CA LYS A 99 5.51 -10.57 -62.35
C LYS A 99 6.54 -11.48 -63.02
N ALA A 100 7.18 -12.38 -62.27
CA ALA A 100 8.14 -13.33 -62.83
C ALA A 100 7.48 -14.37 -63.76
N ILE A 101 6.20 -14.69 -63.54
CA ILE A 101 5.44 -15.64 -64.36
C ILE A 101 4.85 -14.97 -65.62
N SER A 102 4.41 -13.71 -65.54
CA SER A 102 3.75 -13.00 -66.66
C SER A 102 4.68 -12.54 -67.79
N ASP A 103 6.01 -12.46 -67.58
CA ASP A 103 6.98 -12.09 -68.63
C ASP A 103 7.89 -13.27 -69.08
N PRO A 104 7.35 -14.35 -69.68
CA PRO A 104 8.17 -15.50 -70.10
C PRO A 104 9.01 -15.25 -71.38
N VAL A 105 8.93 -14.07 -72.02
CA VAL A 105 9.38 -13.92 -73.43
C VAL A 105 10.68 -13.11 -73.61
N HIS A 106 11.25 -12.47 -72.58
CA HIS A 106 12.45 -11.63 -72.75
C HIS A 106 13.74 -12.12 -72.06
N SER A 107 13.75 -13.29 -71.43
CA SER A 107 14.97 -13.88 -70.82
C SER A 107 15.84 -14.71 -71.80
N LYS A 108 15.73 -14.52 -73.12
CA LYS A 108 16.63 -15.15 -74.10
C LYS A 108 17.66 -14.14 -74.60
N LYS A 109 18.68 -13.79 -73.76
CA LYS A 109 20.01 -13.30 -74.16
C LYS A 109 20.86 -12.89 -72.91
N SER A 110 21.33 -13.86 -72.13
CA SER A 110 22.61 -13.76 -71.39
C SER A 110 23.47 -14.91 -71.95
N LYS A 111 24.60 -14.71 -72.66
CA LYS A 111 25.77 -13.87 -72.42
C LYS A 111 26.30 -14.01 -71.00
N GLU A 112 26.74 -15.23 -70.72
CA GLU A 112 28.05 -15.54 -70.11
C GLU A 112 28.69 -14.34 -69.38
N MET A 113 28.34 -14.20 -68.11
CA MET A 113 29.03 -13.32 -67.19
C MET A 113 29.90 -14.20 -66.30
N VAL A 114 31.19 -14.14 -66.61
CA VAL A 114 32.32 -14.80 -65.97
C VAL A 114 32.29 -14.53 -64.47
N ILE A 115 32.37 -15.63 -63.70
CA ILE A 115 32.49 -15.65 -62.26
C ILE A 115 33.95 -15.30 -61.94
N ASP A 116 34.19 -14.07 -61.46
CA ASP A 116 35.45 -13.75 -60.78
C ASP A 116 35.29 -14.07 -59.29
N VAL A 117 35.84 -15.24 -58.94
CA VAL A 117 36.12 -15.66 -57.57
C VAL A 117 37.40 -14.96 -57.13
N ALA A 118 37.27 -13.86 -56.38
CA ALA A 118 38.43 -13.26 -55.72
C ALA A 118 38.06 -12.72 -54.33
N ASP A 119 38.62 -13.41 -53.33
CA ASP A 119 39.18 -12.89 -52.07
C ASP A 119 38.48 -11.73 -51.36
N ASN A 120 37.91 -12.03 -50.18
CA ASN A 120 37.97 -11.10 -49.06
C ASN A 120 38.18 -11.86 -47.74
N ARG A 121 39.45 -12.22 -47.53
CA ARG A 121 40.02 -12.56 -46.22
C ARG A 121 40.13 -11.29 -45.37
N LYS A 122 39.74 -11.43 -44.09
CA LYS A 122 40.31 -10.73 -42.91
C LYS A 122 40.25 -9.20 -42.93
N ARG A 123 39.18 -8.62 -42.36
CA ARG A 123 39.25 -7.27 -41.79
C ARG A 123 39.67 -7.36 -40.33
N GLY A 124 40.96 -7.12 -40.11
CA GLY A 124 41.58 -7.05 -38.79
C GLY A 124 41.01 -5.92 -37.95
N GLN A 125 40.68 -6.29 -36.73
CA GLN A 125 40.56 -5.46 -35.54
C GLN A 125 41.97 -4.97 -35.19
N LEU A 126 42.24 -3.65 -35.26
CA LEU A 126 43.22 -2.93 -34.43
C LEU A 126 43.18 -1.42 -34.78
N GLU A 127 43.23 -0.63 -33.71
CA GLU A 127 43.65 0.78 -33.65
C GLU A 127 42.83 1.83 -34.40
N MET A 128 41.95 2.50 -33.66
CA MET A 128 41.80 3.95 -33.79
C MET A 128 41.88 4.56 -32.39
N GLU A 129 43.10 4.97 -32.05
CA GLU A 129 43.40 5.94 -31.01
C GLU A 129 42.57 7.22 -31.19
N GLY A 130 42.28 7.85 -30.06
CA GLY A 130 41.36 8.97 -29.94
C GLY A 130 41.73 10.19 -30.78
N SER A 131 40.71 10.73 -31.45
CA SER A 131 40.64 12.14 -31.79
C SER A 131 39.58 12.81 -30.90
N PRO A 132 39.89 13.96 -30.28
CA PRO A 132 38.99 14.62 -29.35
C PRO A 132 37.80 15.26 -30.09
N PRO A 133 36.64 15.43 -29.44
CA PRO A 133 35.44 15.90 -30.09
C PRO A 133 35.59 17.38 -30.49
N PHE A 134 35.53 17.63 -31.79
CA PHE A 134 35.28 18.95 -32.37
C PHE A 134 33.95 19.51 -31.84
N GLN A 135 34.00 20.69 -31.24
CA GLN A 135 32.82 21.49 -30.90
C GLN A 135 32.10 21.92 -32.18
N PRO A 136 30.77 21.75 -32.31
CA PRO A 136 30.03 22.39 -33.37
C PRO A 136 29.87 23.89 -33.04
N ALA A 137 30.51 24.70 -33.87
CA ALA A 137 30.38 26.14 -33.91
C ALA A 137 28.92 26.56 -34.17
N ASN A 138 28.48 27.55 -33.39
CA ASN A 138 27.30 28.37 -33.61
C ASN A 138 27.26 28.90 -35.06
N GLY A 139 26.14 28.71 -35.76
CA GLY A 139 25.96 29.35 -37.06
C GLY A 139 24.59 29.16 -37.71
N LYS A 140 23.87 30.28 -37.82
CA LYS A 140 22.79 30.63 -38.78
C LYS A 140 21.34 30.22 -38.47
N PRO A 141 20.50 31.16 -38.03
CA PRO A 141 19.06 31.09 -38.28
C PRO A 141 18.78 31.51 -39.74
N ARG A 142 18.18 30.62 -40.54
CA ARG A 142 17.69 30.96 -41.88
C ARG A 142 16.17 30.74 -41.96
N ALA A 143 15.48 31.87 -41.94
CA ALA A 143 14.25 32.22 -42.66
C ALA A 143 13.22 31.12 -42.98
N THR A 144 12.10 31.18 -42.25
CA THR A 144 10.71 31.25 -42.74
C THR A 144 10.41 30.75 -44.16
N GLY A 145 9.77 29.58 -44.24
CA GLY A 145 8.91 29.16 -45.34
C GLY A 145 7.66 28.45 -44.79
N PRO A 146 6.43 28.74 -45.25
CA PRO A 146 5.22 28.16 -44.70
C PRO A 146 4.88 26.85 -45.41
N THR A 147 5.48 25.75 -44.98
CA THR A 147 5.03 24.42 -45.41
C THR A 147 3.96 23.90 -44.46
N LYS A 148 2.70 24.06 -44.88
CA LYS A 148 1.57 23.29 -44.36
C LYS A 148 1.80 21.82 -44.71
N ASN A 149 2.33 21.05 -43.76
CA ASN A 149 2.16 19.59 -43.72
C ASN A 149 2.30 19.16 -42.27
N VAL A 150 1.15 18.78 -41.69
CA VAL A 150 0.99 18.33 -40.30
C VAL A 150 1.50 16.90 -40.21
N GLY A 151 2.82 16.73 -40.29
CA GLY A 151 3.51 15.52 -39.87
C GLY A 151 4.26 15.87 -38.59
N ALA A 152 3.79 15.35 -37.46
CA ALA A 152 4.42 15.52 -36.16
C ALA A 152 5.84 14.94 -36.21
N THR A 153 6.80 15.79 -36.57
CA THR A 153 8.21 15.51 -36.47
C THR A 153 8.54 15.58 -34.99
N PHE A 154 8.53 14.40 -34.34
CA PHE A 154 9.04 14.25 -32.99
C PHE A 154 10.44 14.86 -32.92
N SER A 155 10.61 15.84 -32.05
CA SER A 155 11.90 16.46 -31.84
C SER A 155 12.88 15.38 -31.36
N GLY A 156 14.14 15.38 -31.83
CA GLY A 156 15.13 14.39 -31.40
C GLY A 156 15.36 14.36 -29.88
N ILE A 157 14.92 15.39 -29.16
CA ILE A 157 14.96 15.49 -27.70
C ILE A 157 13.86 14.62 -27.06
N ASP A 158 12.68 14.51 -27.67
CA ASP A 158 11.59 13.67 -27.17
C ASP A 158 11.91 12.17 -27.29
N ALA A 159 12.69 11.79 -28.32
CA ALA A 159 13.16 10.41 -28.48
C ALA A 159 14.09 9.99 -27.32
N GLY A 160 14.97 10.87 -26.86
CA GLY A 160 15.84 10.60 -25.72
C GLY A 160 15.06 10.43 -24.40
N LEU A 161 14.01 11.23 -24.20
CA LEU A 161 13.13 11.11 -23.03
C LEU A 161 12.36 9.79 -23.04
N LEU A 162 11.84 9.39 -24.20
CA LEU A 162 11.15 8.11 -24.39
C LEU A 162 12.06 6.92 -24.13
N LEU A 163 13.31 6.93 -24.61
CA LEU A 163 14.26 5.85 -24.31
C LEU A 163 14.56 5.75 -22.80
N MET A 164 14.72 6.89 -22.11
CA MET A 164 14.98 6.89 -20.67
C MET A 164 13.77 6.40 -19.86
N GLU A 165 12.55 6.69 -20.33
CA GLU A 165 11.31 6.17 -19.73
C GLU A 165 11.16 4.66 -19.98
N ILE A 166 11.49 4.18 -21.17
CA ILE A 166 11.54 2.74 -21.49
C ILE A 166 12.54 2.01 -20.60
N ASP A 167 13.74 2.57 -20.40
CA ASP A 167 14.76 1.98 -19.52
C ASP A 167 14.32 1.96 -18.06
N ASN A 168 13.64 3.00 -17.58
CA ASN A 168 13.10 3.03 -16.22
C ASN A 168 11.98 1.99 -16.02
N VAL A 169 11.07 1.86 -17.00
CA VAL A 169 10.01 0.84 -16.97
C VAL A 169 10.61 -0.56 -16.99
N LYS A 170 11.60 -0.81 -17.85
CA LYS A 170 12.29 -2.10 -17.94
C LYS A 170 12.99 -2.47 -16.64
N ARG A 171 13.74 -1.52 -16.05
CA ARG A 171 14.42 -1.72 -14.76
C ARG A 171 13.43 -1.98 -13.62
N SER A 172 12.25 -1.34 -13.65
CA SER A 172 11.18 -1.58 -12.70
C SER A 172 10.54 -2.97 -12.89
N GLN A 173 10.32 -3.39 -14.13
CA GLN A 173 9.81 -4.74 -14.43
C GLN A 173 10.79 -5.83 -14.00
N ASP A 174 12.09 -5.68 -14.27
CA ASP A 174 13.12 -6.62 -13.83
C ASP A 174 13.17 -6.72 -12.30
N SER A 175 13.02 -5.60 -11.60
CA SER A 175 12.93 -5.59 -10.14
C SER A 175 11.70 -6.34 -9.63
N GLN A 176 10.53 -6.19 -10.26
CA GLN A 176 9.32 -6.91 -9.87
C GLN A 176 9.41 -8.40 -10.21
N ALA A 177 9.95 -8.76 -11.37
CA ALA A 177 10.18 -10.14 -11.78
C ALA A 177 11.14 -10.87 -10.81
N ASN A 178 12.15 -10.16 -10.30
CA ASN A 178 13.06 -10.72 -9.29
C ASN A 178 12.38 -10.93 -7.94
N VAL A 179 11.46 -10.04 -7.53
CA VAL A 179 10.65 -10.25 -6.32
C VAL A 179 9.71 -11.43 -6.48
N MET A 180 9.02 -11.55 -7.62
CA MET A 180 8.14 -12.70 -7.89
C MET A 180 8.90 -14.02 -7.92
N ARG A 181 10.10 -14.08 -8.51
CA ARG A 181 10.95 -15.28 -8.46
C ARG A 181 11.27 -15.68 -7.02
N ARG A 182 11.70 -14.75 -6.18
CA ARG A 182 11.96 -15.04 -4.76
C ARG A 182 10.73 -15.54 -4.01
N VAL A 183 9.56 -14.98 -4.30
CA VAL A 183 8.31 -15.44 -3.69
C VAL A 183 7.97 -16.86 -4.15
N MET A 184 8.14 -17.18 -5.44
CA MET A 184 7.94 -18.54 -5.93
C MET A 184 8.93 -19.53 -5.31
N ASP A 185 10.21 -19.16 -5.20
CA ASP A 185 11.23 -20.00 -4.54
C ASP A 185 10.87 -20.27 -3.06
N LEU A 186 10.35 -19.27 -2.35
CA LEU A 186 9.88 -19.43 -0.97
C LEU A 186 8.67 -20.35 -0.88
N VAL A 187 7.70 -20.20 -1.79
CA VAL A 187 6.52 -21.07 -1.84
C VAL A 187 6.92 -22.51 -2.16
N GLU A 188 7.88 -22.71 -3.06
CA GLU A 188 8.41 -24.04 -3.40
C GLU A 188 9.15 -24.66 -2.22
N LYS A 189 10.00 -23.90 -1.50
CA LYS A 189 10.65 -24.36 -0.26
C LYS A 189 9.66 -24.73 0.84
N LEU A 190 8.62 -23.91 1.05
CA LEU A 190 7.53 -24.19 2.00
C LEU A 190 6.77 -25.47 1.59
N SER A 191 6.50 -25.65 0.30
CA SER A 191 5.82 -26.84 -0.20
C SER A 191 6.64 -28.12 0.02
N ALA A 192 7.96 -28.06 -0.21
CA ALA A 192 8.87 -29.17 0.03
C ALA A 192 8.99 -29.52 1.53
N SER A 193 8.97 -28.51 2.41
CA SER A 193 9.00 -28.70 3.86
C SER A 193 7.75 -29.44 4.38
N ILE A 194 6.56 -29.08 3.89
CA ILE A 194 5.29 -29.70 4.31
C ILE A 194 5.21 -31.18 3.89
N THR A 195 5.77 -31.56 2.74
CA THR A 195 5.76 -32.96 2.28
C THR A 195 6.75 -33.87 3.02
N SER A 196 7.71 -33.31 3.76
CA SER A 196 8.78 -34.07 4.42
C SER A 196 8.46 -34.58 5.82
N ILE A 197 7.25 -34.35 6.36
CA ILE A 197 6.90 -34.85 7.71
C ILE A 197 6.79 -36.38 7.64
N PRO A 198 7.73 -37.14 8.25
CA PRO A 198 7.63 -38.59 8.28
C PRO A 198 6.43 -38.95 9.15
N VAL A 199 5.41 -39.55 8.54
CA VAL A 199 4.32 -40.21 9.26
C VAL A 199 4.94 -41.35 10.05
N SER A 200 5.33 -41.08 11.29
CA SER A 200 5.77 -42.11 12.23
C SER A 200 4.64 -43.10 12.43
N ALA A 201 4.89 -44.33 11.99
CA ALA A 201 4.04 -45.48 12.20
C ALA A 201 3.68 -45.65 13.70
N PRO A 202 2.45 -46.10 14.02
CA PRO A 202 2.05 -46.39 15.39
C PRO A 202 2.78 -47.65 15.88
N GLY A 203 3.81 -47.45 16.70
CA GLY A 203 4.54 -48.50 17.41
C GLY A 203 3.79 -48.97 18.68
N PRO A 204 4.09 -50.20 19.15
CA PRO A 204 3.17 -51.04 19.90
C PRO A 204 3.18 -50.83 21.41
N ALA A 205 2.05 -51.19 22.02
CA ALA A 205 1.82 -51.24 23.45
C ALA A 205 2.73 -52.27 24.16
N THR A 206 3.37 -51.81 25.23
CA THR A 206 3.94 -52.57 26.36
C THR A 206 3.78 -51.64 27.57
N SER A 207 3.45 -52.01 28.80
CA SER A 207 3.09 -53.25 29.50
C SER A 207 2.98 -52.83 30.98
N ASP A 208 1.96 -53.27 31.73
CA ASP A 208 2.07 -53.66 33.16
C ASP A 208 0.73 -54.18 33.77
N PRO A 209 0.77 -54.99 34.86
CA PRO A 209 -0.11 -56.17 35.06
C PRO A 209 -0.88 -56.12 36.42
N PRO A 210 -1.26 -57.26 37.05
CA PRO A 210 -2.40 -58.13 36.73
C PRO A 210 -3.40 -58.22 37.90
N LEU A 211 -4.64 -58.67 37.68
CA LEU A 211 -5.41 -59.44 38.68
C LEU A 211 -6.66 -60.06 38.03
N SER A 212 -6.99 -61.27 38.51
CA SER A 212 -8.23 -62.02 38.32
C SER A 212 -8.25 -63.10 37.24
N SER A 213 -7.78 -64.26 37.71
CA SER A 213 -8.11 -65.63 37.33
C SER A 213 -9.51 -65.88 36.76
N HIS A 214 -9.59 -66.55 35.61
CA HIS A 214 -10.62 -67.56 35.32
C HIS A 214 -10.08 -68.63 34.35
N PRO A 215 -10.43 -69.93 34.54
CA PRO A 215 -9.92 -71.04 33.73
C PRO A 215 -10.68 -71.23 32.41
N PRO A 216 -10.06 -71.83 31.37
CA PRO A 216 -10.68 -72.07 30.07
C PRO A 216 -11.45 -73.40 29.98
N PRO A 217 -12.56 -73.48 29.21
CA PRO A 217 -13.13 -74.73 28.71
C PRO A 217 -12.51 -75.18 27.37
N PRO A 218 -12.65 -76.48 26.99
CA PRO A 218 -11.85 -77.14 25.95
C PRO A 218 -12.30 -76.85 24.49
N PRO A 219 -11.45 -77.17 23.49
CA PRO A 219 -11.71 -76.86 22.08
C PRO A 219 -12.64 -77.88 21.44
N SER A 220 -13.78 -77.40 20.93
CA SER A 220 -14.65 -78.18 20.06
C SER A 220 -14.47 -77.78 18.60
N SER A 221 -14.19 -78.83 17.84
CA SER A 221 -13.95 -78.94 16.41
C SER A 221 -15.05 -78.38 15.49
N SER A 222 -14.61 -77.92 14.31
CA SER A 222 -15.24 -78.07 12.97
C SER A 222 -16.62 -77.46 12.67
N ALA A 223 -16.66 -76.45 11.80
CA ALA A 223 -17.70 -76.27 10.76
C ALA A 223 -17.26 -75.26 9.65
N PRO A 224 -17.67 -75.46 8.37
CA PRO A 224 -17.25 -74.66 7.20
C PRO A 224 -18.00 -73.32 7.05
N PRO A 225 -17.49 -72.35 6.26
CA PRO A 225 -18.00 -70.98 6.21
C PRO A 225 -19.32 -70.88 5.45
N GLN A 226 -20.36 -70.38 6.10
CA GLN A 226 -21.55 -69.89 5.41
C GLN A 226 -21.31 -68.48 4.88
N ARG A 227 -21.55 -68.30 3.59
CA ARG A 227 -21.51 -67.03 2.88
C ARG A 227 -22.65 -66.14 3.37
N SER A 228 -22.32 -65.17 4.22
CA SER A 228 -23.23 -64.07 4.56
C SER A 228 -23.27 -63.07 3.39
N THR A 229 -24.39 -63.03 2.68
CA THR A 229 -24.70 -61.98 1.71
C THR A 229 -25.05 -60.71 2.47
N ASN A 230 -24.08 -59.80 2.63
CA ASN A 230 -24.33 -58.46 3.13
C ASN A 230 -25.29 -57.72 2.17
N PRO A 231 -26.40 -57.13 2.66
CA PRO A 231 -27.25 -56.29 1.83
C PRO A 231 -26.48 -55.04 1.37
N PRO A 232 -26.76 -54.52 0.15
CA PRO A 232 -26.11 -53.32 -0.34
C PRO A 232 -26.41 -52.11 0.55
N PRO A 233 -25.44 -51.20 0.74
CA PRO A 233 -25.62 -50.01 1.55
C PRO A 233 -26.75 -49.12 1.00
N PRO A 234 -27.56 -48.50 1.87
CA PRO A 234 -28.62 -47.60 1.45
C PRO A 234 -28.05 -46.42 0.64
N HIS A 235 -28.72 -46.08 -0.45
CA HIS A 235 -28.35 -44.95 -1.30
C HIS A 235 -28.38 -43.63 -0.50
N PRO A 236 -27.41 -42.72 -0.73
CA PRO A 236 -27.40 -41.42 -0.06
C PRO A 236 -28.65 -40.60 -0.44
N PRO A 237 -29.17 -39.78 0.48
CA PRO A 237 -30.30 -38.90 0.20
C PRO A 237 -29.95 -37.92 -0.93
N PRO A 238 -30.94 -37.54 -1.77
CA PRO A 238 -30.72 -36.56 -2.83
C PRO A 238 -30.26 -35.21 -2.24
N PRO A 239 -29.36 -34.49 -2.94
CA PRO A 239 -28.91 -33.18 -2.49
C PRO A 239 -30.09 -32.20 -2.39
N PRO A 240 -30.08 -31.28 -1.41
CA PRO A 240 -31.11 -30.26 -1.30
C PRO A 240 -31.13 -29.37 -2.56
N PRO A 241 -32.31 -28.87 -2.98
CA PRO A 241 -32.41 -27.95 -4.10
C PRO A 241 -31.61 -26.67 -3.83
N PRO A 242 -31.01 -26.07 -4.87
CA PRO A 242 -30.26 -24.82 -4.72
C PRO A 242 -31.18 -23.70 -4.20
N PRO A 243 -30.68 -22.79 -3.34
CA PRO A 243 -31.45 -21.65 -2.87
C PRO A 243 -31.85 -20.75 -4.04
N SER A 244 -33.07 -20.21 -4.00
CA SER A 244 -33.57 -19.23 -4.97
C SER A 244 -32.63 -18.02 -5.03
N PRO A 245 -32.35 -17.46 -6.22
CA PRO A 245 -31.53 -16.26 -6.34
C PRO A 245 -32.17 -15.09 -5.57
N PRO A 246 -31.37 -14.22 -4.93
CA PRO A 246 -31.90 -13.04 -4.25
C PRO A 246 -32.58 -12.08 -5.26
N PRO A 247 -33.63 -11.35 -4.85
CA PRO A 247 -34.27 -10.36 -5.70
C PRO A 247 -33.26 -9.27 -6.12
N PRO A 248 -33.40 -8.70 -7.33
CA PRO A 248 -32.53 -7.63 -7.79
C PRO A 248 -32.63 -6.40 -6.87
N PRO A 249 -31.52 -5.68 -6.62
CA PRO A 249 -31.53 -4.47 -5.82
C PRO A 249 -32.41 -3.39 -6.48
N PRO A 250 -33.07 -2.52 -5.68
CA PRO A 250 -33.85 -1.41 -6.21
C PRO A 250 -32.95 -0.43 -6.97
N PRO A 251 -33.46 0.24 -8.02
CA PRO A 251 -32.69 1.22 -8.77
C PRO A 251 -32.25 2.40 -7.87
N PRO A 252 -31.05 2.96 -8.08
CA PRO A 252 -30.58 4.10 -7.31
C PRO A 252 -31.48 5.33 -7.54
N PRO A 253 -31.67 6.20 -6.53
CA PRO A 253 -32.43 7.43 -6.68
C PRO A 253 -31.77 8.37 -7.68
N SER A 254 -32.58 9.06 -8.47
CA SER A 254 -32.13 10.06 -9.44
C SER A 254 -31.30 11.15 -8.76
N PRO A 255 -30.17 11.61 -9.37
CA PRO A 255 -29.37 12.68 -8.79
C PRO A 255 -30.18 13.98 -8.70
N PRO A 256 -29.96 14.81 -7.66
CA PRO A 256 -30.61 16.12 -7.54
C PRO A 256 -30.19 17.04 -8.70
N PRO A 257 -31.05 17.96 -9.14
CA PRO A 257 -30.73 18.93 -10.19
C PRO A 257 -29.54 19.81 -9.76
N PRO A 258 -28.66 20.20 -10.70
CA PRO A 258 -27.53 21.06 -10.41
C PRO A 258 -28.01 22.43 -9.88
N PRO A 259 -27.26 23.05 -8.94
CA PRO A 259 -27.59 24.39 -8.45
C PRO A 259 -27.49 25.44 -9.58
N PRO A 260 -28.30 26.51 -9.53
CA PRO A 260 -28.23 27.58 -10.51
C PRO A 260 -26.87 28.29 -10.47
N SER A 261 -26.35 28.66 -11.64
CA SER A 261 -25.09 29.39 -11.79
C SER A 261 -25.12 30.74 -11.05
N PRO A 262 -24.02 31.14 -10.39
CA PRO A 262 -23.95 32.43 -9.70
C PRO A 262 -23.98 33.61 -10.69
N PRO A 263 -24.52 34.78 -10.30
CA PRO A 263 -24.55 35.97 -11.13
C PRO A 263 -23.15 36.55 -11.38
N PRO A 264 -22.92 37.21 -12.53
CA PRO A 264 -21.62 37.80 -12.87
C PRO A 264 -21.23 38.95 -11.92
N PRO A 265 -19.94 39.10 -11.59
CA PRO A 265 -19.47 40.18 -10.70
C PRO A 265 -19.54 41.56 -11.36
N PRO A 266 -19.78 42.64 -10.58
CA PRO A 266 -19.83 44.00 -11.10
C PRO A 266 -18.45 44.54 -11.50
N PRO A 267 -18.37 45.46 -12.48
CA PRO A 267 -17.11 46.04 -12.94
C PRO A 267 -16.44 46.90 -11.86
N SER A 268 -15.14 46.69 -11.64
CA SER A 268 -14.33 47.46 -10.69
C SER A 268 -13.95 48.82 -11.26
N VAL A 269 -14.27 49.90 -10.53
CA VAL A 269 -13.90 51.28 -10.84
C VAL A 269 -12.51 51.60 -10.29
N ASP A 270 -11.55 51.84 -11.18
CA ASP A 270 -10.18 52.26 -10.88
C ASP A 270 -10.11 53.74 -10.45
N ASN A 271 -9.74 54.00 -9.20
CA ASN A 271 -9.42 55.35 -8.70
C ASN A 271 -7.91 55.49 -8.47
N ARG A 272 -7.16 55.94 -9.50
CA ARG A 272 -5.79 56.45 -9.33
C ARG A 272 -5.83 57.96 -9.06
N LYS A 273 -5.69 58.35 -7.79
CA LYS A 273 -5.35 59.74 -7.41
C LYS A 273 -3.85 59.87 -7.17
N LYS A 274 -3.28 60.75 -7.97
CA LYS A 274 -1.91 61.27 -8.04
C LYS A 274 -1.69 62.24 -6.87
N VAL A 275 -0.67 62.03 -6.03
CA VAL A 275 -0.14 63.08 -5.15
C VAL A 275 1.39 63.01 -5.12
N SER A 276 1.97 64.15 -5.49
CA SER A 276 3.39 64.49 -5.56
C SER A 276 3.93 65.00 -4.22
N GLY A 277 5.18 64.63 -3.92
CA GLY A 277 6.24 65.49 -3.35
C GLY A 277 6.09 66.08 -1.95
N SER A 278 7.05 65.81 -1.05
CA SER A 278 8.04 66.82 -0.63
C SER A 278 9.17 66.18 0.19
N GLU A 279 10.33 66.81 0.13
CA GLU A 279 11.61 66.42 0.72
C GLU A 279 11.76 66.81 2.21
N ALA A 280 12.85 66.27 2.79
CA ALA A 280 13.63 66.73 3.93
C ALA A 280 13.03 66.64 5.36
N CYS A 281 13.66 65.89 6.27
CA CYS A 281 14.85 66.35 7.01
C CYS A 281 15.33 65.30 8.03
N SER A 282 16.65 65.32 8.29
CA SER A 282 17.44 64.50 9.21
C SER A 282 16.91 64.43 10.66
N SER A 283 17.03 63.26 11.31
CA SER A 283 17.93 63.08 12.48
C SER A 283 17.85 61.69 13.15
N ARG A 284 18.99 60.98 13.10
CA ARG A 284 19.70 60.31 14.23
C ARG A 284 18.91 59.41 15.20
N GLY A 285 19.14 58.08 15.13
CA GLY A 285 18.95 57.21 16.31
C GLY A 285 18.87 55.68 16.08
N LYS A 286 20.05 55.02 16.05
CA LYS A 286 20.42 53.68 16.58
C LYS A 286 19.64 52.38 16.22
N SER A 287 20.47 51.39 15.81
CA SER A 287 20.36 49.90 15.86
C SER A 287 19.25 49.21 15.03
N VAL A 288 19.54 48.54 13.89
CA VAL A 288 20.16 47.18 13.72
C VAL A 288 19.26 46.12 14.38
N ASP A 289 18.50 45.24 13.71
CA ASP A 289 18.80 44.43 12.51
C ASP A 289 17.57 44.02 11.66
N LYS A 290 17.88 43.62 10.43
CA LYS A 290 17.01 43.44 9.25
C LYS A 290 16.25 42.11 9.19
N THR A 291 14.99 42.15 8.76
CA THR A 291 14.44 41.18 7.80
C THR A 291 13.39 41.88 6.91
N PRO A 292 13.50 41.81 5.56
CA PRO A 292 12.59 42.51 4.66
C PRO A 292 11.27 41.76 4.52
N GLY A 293 10.18 42.51 4.65
CA GLY A 293 8.83 42.03 4.38
C GLY A 293 8.53 41.92 2.89
N VAL A 294 7.76 40.89 2.53
CA VAL A 294 7.07 40.79 1.23
C VAL A 294 5.61 40.42 1.53
N ASN A 295 4.71 41.30 1.08
CA ASN A 295 3.28 41.11 0.83
C ASN A 295 2.26 41.26 1.98
N ARG A 296 2.02 42.52 2.39
CA ARG A 296 0.83 42.98 3.15
C ARG A 296 -0.37 43.32 2.23
N PHE A 297 -0.84 42.40 1.39
CA PHE A 297 -2.01 42.69 0.52
C PHE A 297 -3.25 41.79 0.68
N SER A 298 -3.30 40.84 1.63
CA SER A 298 -4.42 39.86 1.66
C SER A 298 -5.18 39.73 3.00
N ALA A 299 -4.94 40.57 3.99
CA ALA A 299 -5.64 40.41 5.29
C ALA A 299 -7.12 40.86 5.25
N ARG A 300 -7.51 41.80 4.37
CA ARG A 300 -8.89 42.31 4.30
C ARG A 300 -9.84 41.42 3.47
N LEU A 301 -9.31 40.53 2.64
CA LEU A 301 -10.15 39.65 1.81
C LEU A 301 -10.60 38.40 2.60
N ALA A 302 -9.77 37.92 3.53
CA ALA A 302 -10.08 36.74 4.34
C ALA A 302 -11.25 36.96 5.32
N ASP A 303 -11.41 38.17 5.86
CA ASP A 303 -12.53 38.50 6.76
C ASP A 303 -13.87 38.61 6.02
N MET A 304 -13.87 38.90 4.72
CA MET A 304 -15.11 39.06 3.95
C MET A 304 -15.79 37.71 3.62
N PHE A 305 -15.01 36.62 3.50
CA PHE A 305 -15.56 35.27 3.29
C PHE A 305 -16.03 34.59 4.59
N ALA A 306 -15.60 35.07 5.75
CA ALA A 306 -16.03 34.53 7.05
C ALA A 306 -17.46 34.94 7.44
N SER A 307 -18.03 35.98 6.82
CA SER A 307 -19.36 36.51 7.18
C SER A 307 -20.56 35.88 6.45
N VAL A 308 -20.37 34.98 5.49
CA VAL A 308 -21.49 34.37 4.73
C VAL A 308 -21.90 32.99 5.25
N ALA A 309 -21.03 32.31 6.02
CA ALA A 309 -21.40 31.07 6.71
C ALA A 309 -22.05 31.40 8.06
N GLY A 310 -23.38 31.47 8.05
CA GLY A 310 -24.24 31.79 9.19
C GLY A 310 -23.81 31.15 10.51
N ASN A 311 -23.49 32.02 11.46
CA ASN A 311 -23.22 31.67 12.85
C ASN A 311 -24.47 32.01 13.67
N GLN A 312 -25.27 31.00 14.02
CA GLN A 312 -26.28 31.13 15.08
C GLN A 312 -25.73 30.51 16.37
N VAL A 313 -25.28 31.40 17.25
CA VAL A 313 -25.59 31.41 18.67
C VAL A 313 -25.34 30.11 19.44
N ARG A 314 -24.18 30.05 20.12
CA ARG A 314 -24.19 30.02 21.59
C ARG A 314 -22.88 30.54 22.17
N ARG A 315 -23.02 31.71 22.81
CA ARG A 315 -22.05 32.33 23.71
C ARG A 315 -21.48 31.31 24.71
N ARG A 316 -20.16 31.14 24.75
CA ARG A 316 -19.40 31.16 26.01
C ARG A 316 -18.01 31.79 25.80
N ARG A 317 -17.72 32.67 26.74
CA ARG A 317 -16.55 33.53 26.93
C ARG A 317 -15.21 32.82 26.70
N SER A 318 -14.48 33.34 25.71
CA SER A 318 -13.12 33.87 25.80
C SER A 318 -12.26 33.48 27.02
N LEU A 319 -11.25 32.64 26.78
CA LEU A 319 -9.86 32.90 27.16
C LEU A 319 -8.97 32.25 26.07
N SER A 320 -8.51 33.05 25.13
CA SER A 320 -7.56 32.62 24.10
C SER A 320 -6.14 32.65 24.67
N PRO A 321 -5.37 31.55 24.65
CA PRO A 321 -3.95 31.59 24.98
C PRO A 321 -3.17 32.32 23.87
N PRO A 322 -2.06 33.02 24.22
CA PRO A 322 -1.29 33.80 23.25
C PRO A 322 -0.70 32.90 22.17
N ARG A 323 -0.80 33.37 20.91
CA ARG A 323 -0.07 32.84 19.75
C ARG A 323 1.42 32.78 20.09
N ARG A 324 1.94 31.57 20.31
CA ARG A 324 3.38 31.32 20.26
C ARG A 324 3.80 31.05 18.83
N SER A 325 4.91 31.68 18.47
CA SER A 325 5.60 31.64 17.20
C SER A 325 5.85 30.21 16.71
N LEU A 326 5.70 29.99 15.41
CA LEU A 326 6.19 28.81 14.68
C LEU A 326 7.73 28.79 14.78
N GLY A 327 8.25 28.09 15.77
CA GLY A 327 9.67 27.79 15.90
C GLY A 327 9.80 26.66 16.89
N ASP A 328 10.13 25.47 16.37
CA ASP A 328 10.51 24.27 17.13
C ASP A 328 9.60 23.94 18.32
N GLU A 329 8.44 23.36 18.02
CA GLU A 329 7.60 22.74 19.06
C GLU A 329 8.24 21.39 19.45
N PRO A 330 8.88 21.28 20.64
CA PRO A 330 9.37 19.99 21.11
C PRO A 330 8.17 19.06 21.25
N LEU A 331 8.27 17.89 20.63
CA LEU A 331 7.30 16.79 20.67
C LEU A 331 6.64 16.74 22.05
N GLY A 332 5.34 17.07 22.09
CA GLY A 332 4.59 17.42 23.29
C GLY A 332 4.37 16.29 24.30
N PHE A 333 5.44 15.80 24.93
CA PHE A 333 5.37 14.83 26.03
C PHE A 333 5.01 15.47 27.38
N ASN A 334 5.13 16.80 27.52
CA ASN A 334 4.85 17.52 28.77
C ASN A 334 3.40 18.01 28.93
N ARG A 335 2.49 17.66 28.02
CA ARG A 335 1.03 17.89 28.19
C ARG A 335 0.34 16.58 28.51
N VAL A 336 0.81 15.88 29.54
CA VAL A 336 0.00 14.85 30.19
C VAL A 336 -1.19 15.58 30.82
N ILE A 337 -2.35 15.49 30.19
CA ILE A 337 -3.61 15.92 30.80
C ILE A 337 -3.87 14.92 31.95
N PRO A 338 -3.75 15.32 33.23
CA PRO A 338 -4.05 14.42 34.32
C PRO A 338 -5.51 13.96 34.18
N GLY A 339 -5.71 12.67 33.92
CA GLY A 339 -7.04 12.05 33.73
C GLY A 339 -7.32 11.50 32.33
N LYS A 340 -6.55 11.86 31.30
CA LYS A 340 -6.55 11.13 30.02
C LYS A 340 -5.27 10.30 29.95
N LYS A 341 -5.38 9.00 30.18
CA LYS A 341 -4.31 8.07 29.84
C LYS A 341 -4.13 8.16 28.32
N ALA A 342 -3.18 8.98 27.87
CA ALA A 342 -2.66 8.85 26.52
C ALA A 342 -2.26 7.38 26.40
N ALA A 343 -2.72 6.70 25.35
CA ALA A 343 -2.24 5.37 25.02
C ALA A 343 -0.75 5.52 24.70
N VAL A 344 0.07 5.48 25.75
CA VAL A 344 1.51 5.32 25.65
C VAL A 344 1.66 3.98 24.94
N ALA A 345 2.29 4.01 23.76
CA ALA A 345 2.67 2.80 23.05
C ALA A 345 3.25 1.82 24.09
N SER A 346 2.65 0.62 24.15
CA SER A 346 2.90 -0.40 25.18
C SER A 346 4.37 -0.41 25.62
N SER A 347 4.66 -0.18 26.89
CA SER A 347 6.04 -0.29 27.39
C SER A 347 6.56 -1.71 27.15
N GLY A 348 7.66 -1.87 26.42
CA GLY A 348 8.25 -3.17 26.09
C GLY A 348 8.73 -3.27 24.64
N LYS A 349 9.27 -4.44 24.28
CA LYS A 349 9.81 -4.72 22.93
C LYS A 349 8.76 -4.47 21.84
N ASP A 350 7.52 -4.91 22.07
CA ASP A 350 6.42 -4.74 21.12
C ASP A 350 6.04 -3.28 20.86
N GLY A 351 6.15 -2.42 21.89
CA GLY A 351 5.92 -0.99 21.71
C GLY A 351 7.04 -0.30 20.94
N CYS A 352 8.29 -0.72 21.15
CA CYS A 352 9.43 -0.23 20.38
C CYS A 352 9.26 -0.58 18.89
N VAL A 353 8.90 -1.83 18.57
CA VAL A 353 8.65 -2.27 17.19
C VAL A 353 7.53 -1.44 16.55
N ARG A 354 6.39 -1.30 17.23
CA ARG A 354 5.27 -0.46 16.72
C ARG A 354 5.67 1.00 16.54
N TYR A 355 6.45 1.54 17.48
CA TYR A 355 6.96 2.91 17.38
C TYR A 355 7.86 3.10 16.16
N VAL A 356 8.76 2.16 15.89
CA VAL A 356 9.64 2.18 14.71
C VAL A 356 8.81 2.10 13.42
N GLU A 357 7.84 1.19 13.34
CA GLU A 357 6.98 1.04 12.16
C GLU A 357 6.13 2.29 11.87
N ASP A 358 5.45 2.83 12.89
CA ASP A 358 4.62 4.04 12.77
C ASP A 358 5.47 5.25 12.37
N LEU A 359 6.66 5.37 12.97
CA LEU A 359 7.57 6.46 12.68
C LEU A 359 8.15 6.33 11.27
N LYS A 360 8.51 5.13 10.83
CA LYS A 360 8.95 4.83 9.45
C LYS A 360 7.87 5.20 8.45
N LYS A 361 6.61 4.82 8.68
CA LYS A 361 5.46 5.20 7.84
C LYS A 361 5.28 6.71 7.76
N LYS A 362 5.40 7.40 8.90
CA LYS A 362 5.32 8.88 8.96
C LYS A 362 6.48 9.55 8.22
N LEU A 363 7.69 9.00 8.29
CA LEU A 363 8.88 9.51 7.58
C LEU A 363 8.79 9.24 6.07
N LEU A 364 8.25 8.10 5.64
CA LEU A 364 7.99 7.81 4.22
C LEU A 364 7.01 8.78 3.57
N ASN A 365 6.13 9.43 4.34
CA ASN A 365 5.23 10.46 3.82
C ASN A 365 5.88 11.85 3.70
N LYS A 366 7.09 12.05 4.23
CA LYS A 366 7.82 13.32 4.09
C LYS A 366 8.46 13.46 2.71
N THR A 367 8.71 14.71 2.33
CA THR A 367 9.43 15.01 1.09
C THR A 367 10.92 14.75 1.25
N LYS A 368 11.64 14.55 0.13
CA LYS A 368 13.09 14.32 0.13
C LYS A 368 13.85 15.39 0.93
N TYR A 369 13.55 16.66 0.68
CA TYR A 369 14.19 17.81 1.35
C TYR A 369 13.98 17.79 2.87
N GLN A 370 12.77 17.43 3.33
CA GLN A 370 12.49 17.29 4.76
C GLN A 370 13.29 16.13 5.37
N LEU A 371 13.41 15.00 4.66
CA LEU A 371 14.20 13.88 5.13
C LEU A 371 15.69 14.21 5.21
N GLU A 372 16.26 14.84 4.18
CA GLU A 372 17.65 15.30 4.17
C GLU A 372 17.95 16.26 5.33
N SER A 373 17.02 17.17 5.63
CA SER A 373 17.13 18.09 6.77
C SER A 373 17.16 17.33 8.11
N LEU A 374 16.31 16.31 8.28
CA LEU A 374 16.30 15.46 9.47
C LEU A 374 17.56 14.60 9.58
N CYS A 375 18.00 13.98 8.49
CA CYS A 375 19.26 13.23 8.46
C CYS A 375 20.44 14.13 8.85
N LYS A 376 20.48 15.37 8.35
CA LYS A 376 21.52 16.34 8.70
C LYS A 376 21.47 16.73 10.19
N ALA A 377 20.28 16.84 10.78
CA ALA A 377 20.13 17.14 12.21
C ALA A 377 20.66 15.99 13.09
N ASP A 378 20.43 14.75 12.67
CA ASP A 378 20.86 13.54 13.38
C ASP A 378 22.25 13.02 12.92
N ASN A 379 23.01 13.81 12.14
CA ASN A 379 24.33 13.49 11.55
C ASN A 379 24.38 12.19 10.72
N ILE A 380 23.29 11.82 10.07
CA ILE A 380 23.18 10.66 9.17
C ILE A 380 23.35 11.12 7.73
N LYS A 381 24.07 10.35 6.91
CA LYS A 381 24.17 10.59 5.46
C LYS A 381 22.90 10.10 4.76
N TYR A 382 22.26 10.98 3.98
CA TYR A 382 21.13 10.59 3.15
C TYR A 382 21.57 9.77 1.94
N PHE A 383 21.06 8.54 1.80
CA PHE A 383 21.29 7.69 0.62
C PHE A 383 20.02 7.49 -0.22
N ASN A 384 18.97 6.94 0.40
CA ASN A 384 17.67 6.69 -0.22
C ASN A 384 16.58 7.00 0.81
N LYS A 385 15.41 7.46 0.35
CA LYS A 385 14.22 7.71 1.17
C LYS A 385 13.86 6.53 2.07
N LYS A 386 13.92 5.28 1.56
CA LYS A 386 13.61 4.08 2.37
C LYS A 386 14.65 3.87 3.50
N GLN A 387 15.94 3.94 3.16
CA GLN A 387 17.02 3.75 4.14
C GLN A 387 17.02 4.85 5.20
N ALA A 388 16.99 6.11 4.77
CA ALA A 388 16.98 7.26 5.66
C ALA A 388 15.75 7.27 6.60
N SER A 389 14.59 6.78 6.14
CA SER A 389 13.41 6.65 7.01
C SER A 389 13.59 5.57 8.08
N THR A 390 14.27 4.46 7.74
CA THR A 390 14.59 3.39 8.68
C THR A 390 15.62 3.86 9.71
N ASP A 391 16.76 4.42 9.27
CA ASP A 391 17.85 4.88 10.15
C ASP A 391 17.35 5.95 11.13
N LEU A 392 16.57 6.92 10.65
CA LEU A 392 15.97 7.95 11.49
C LEU A 392 14.95 7.37 12.49
N ALA A 393 14.17 6.36 12.09
CA ALA A 393 13.20 5.74 12.98
C ALA A 393 13.91 4.97 14.10
N GLU A 394 14.99 4.26 13.77
CA GLU A 394 15.77 3.48 14.71
C GLU A 394 16.50 4.37 15.73
N ILE A 395 17.19 5.42 15.27
CA ILE A 395 17.89 6.36 16.17
C ILE A 395 16.92 7.03 17.15
N ARG A 396 15.72 7.41 16.67
CA ARG A 396 14.69 8.00 17.53
C ARG A 396 14.08 6.99 18.49
N ALA A 397 13.94 5.73 18.07
CA ALA A 397 13.48 4.66 18.94
C ALA A 397 14.48 4.38 20.07
N ARG A 398 15.79 4.36 19.78
CA ARG A 398 16.85 4.28 20.82
C ARG A 398 16.76 5.44 21.81
N GLY A 399 16.53 6.67 21.33
CA GLY A 399 16.33 7.82 22.21
C GLY A 399 15.08 7.75 23.09
N ALA A 400 14.02 7.07 22.63
CA ALA A 400 12.74 6.97 23.35
C ALA A 400 12.64 5.75 24.28
N TYR A 401 13.22 4.61 23.89
CA TYR A 401 13.13 3.33 24.61
C TYR A 401 14.45 2.89 25.28
N GLY A 402 15.55 3.61 25.04
CA GLY A 402 16.89 3.24 25.48
C GLY A 402 17.52 2.13 24.63
N ASP A 403 18.83 1.91 24.78
CA ASP A 403 19.59 0.79 24.18
C ASP A 403 19.25 -0.55 24.87
N GLN A 404 17.97 -0.93 24.84
CA GLN A 404 17.50 -2.22 25.38
C GLN A 404 17.88 -3.41 24.47
N SER A 405 18.66 -3.20 23.40
CA SER A 405 18.93 -4.21 22.37
C SER A 405 20.17 -5.07 22.59
N GLU A 406 21.05 -4.78 23.55
CA GLU A 406 22.35 -5.49 23.60
C GLU A 406 22.44 -6.68 24.58
N ASP A 407 21.53 -6.83 25.55
CA ASP A 407 21.71 -7.86 26.60
C ASP A 407 20.77 -9.07 26.50
N ASN A 408 20.07 -9.25 25.37
CA ASN A 408 19.23 -10.43 25.15
C ASN A 408 19.31 -10.93 23.69
N GLY A 409 20.48 -11.45 23.30
CA GLY A 409 20.66 -12.51 22.30
C GLY A 409 19.83 -12.40 21.01
N LEU A 410 19.99 -11.30 20.25
CA LEU A 410 19.43 -11.15 18.91
C LEU A 410 20.34 -11.68 17.78
N ASP A 411 21.42 -12.39 18.12
CA ASP A 411 22.32 -13.04 17.13
C ASP A 411 21.66 -14.19 16.34
N ASN A 412 20.37 -14.49 16.59
CA ASN A 412 19.69 -15.64 16.00
C ASN A 412 18.69 -15.30 14.88
N ILE A 413 18.58 -14.05 14.43
CA ILE A 413 17.65 -13.70 13.34
C ILE A 413 18.39 -13.35 12.03
N ASP A 414 19.64 -12.88 12.10
CA ASP A 414 20.39 -12.49 10.89
C ASP A 414 21.26 -13.62 10.29
N ALA A 415 21.32 -14.80 10.91
CA ALA A 415 22.09 -15.94 10.39
C ALA A 415 21.41 -16.69 9.22
N ASP A 416 20.13 -16.43 8.93
CA ASP A 416 19.35 -17.22 7.95
C ASP A 416 19.23 -16.56 6.56
N ILE A 417 20.06 -15.55 6.27
CA ILE A 417 20.05 -14.83 4.96
C ILE A 417 21.39 -14.97 4.21
N GLN A 418 22.35 -15.75 4.72
CA GLN A 418 23.69 -15.81 4.14
C GLN A 418 24.20 -17.22 3.79
N GLU A 419 23.44 -18.02 3.04
CA GLU A 419 23.97 -19.19 2.29
C GLU A 419 22.89 -19.60 1.27
N GLU A 420 23.02 -19.37 -0.03
CA GLU A 420 23.87 -20.11 -0.95
C GLU A 420 24.04 -19.27 -2.22
N ASN A 421 25.29 -19.05 -2.60
CA ASN A 421 25.67 -18.54 -3.91
C ASN A 421 26.35 -19.72 -4.63
N PRO A 422 25.66 -20.48 -5.51
CA PRO A 422 26.31 -21.57 -6.23
C PRO A 422 27.17 -20.99 -7.37
N SER A 423 28.42 -21.46 -7.45
CA SER A 423 29.36 -21.22 -8.55
C SER A 423 28.97 -21.92 -9.83
#